data_AF-A0A2P7TAL2-F1
#
_entry.id   AF-A0A2P7TAL2-F1
#
_cell.length_a   1.000
_cell.length_b   1.000
_cell.length_c   1.000
_cell.angle_alpha   90.00
_cell.angle_beta   90.00
_cell.angle_gamma   90.00
#
_symmetry.space_group_name_H-M   'P 1'
#
loop_
_entity.id
_entity.type
_entity.pdbx_description
1 polymer ?
#
loop_
_entity_poly.entity_id
_entity_poly.type
_entity_poly.pdbx_seq_one_letter_code
_entity_poly.pdbx_strand_id
1 'polypeptide(L)'
;MKFNYFFLAAILLWNAGCQNAPKTADTQAPESVAGISLLYENLGEDTLSIPRSVLLLGENGGATALDTLSVTLEKIEKERYAEMGIPADAIDACGGWFAGGGDYFYVVNRNGNAVVYRGYLEEEQTDEGYHWAEFKPE
;
A
#
# COMPACT_ATOMS: atom_id res chain seq x y z
N MET A 1 39.35 40.19 49.15
CA MET A 1 39.27 39.45 50.42
C MET A 1 37.79 39.31 50.79
N LYS A 2 37.32 38.06 50.88
CA LYS A 2 36.04 37.58 51.43
C LYS A 2 34.71 37.85 50.68
N PHE A 3 34.34 36.78 50.00
CA PHE A 3 33.07 36.23 49.54
C PHE A 3 31.80 36.38 50.42
N ASN A 4 30.69 36.20 49.69
CA ASN A 4 29.38 35.62 50.05
C ASN A 4 28.24 36.55 50.48
N TYR A 5 27.41 36.91 49.50
CA TYR A 5 25.98 37.15 49.68
C TYR A 5 25.20 35.96 49.12
N PHE A 6 24.34 35.40 50.00
CA PHE A 6 23.26 34.47 49.69
C PHE A 6 22.25 35.11 48.72
N PHE A 7 21.84 34.41 47.66
CA PHE A 7 20.48 34.53 47.14
C PHE A 7 20.04 33.21 46.48
N LEU A 8 19.04 32.56 47.09
CA LEU A 8 18.22 31.51 46.48
C LEU A 8 17.38 32.13 45.36
N ALA A 9 17.30 31.45 44.21
CA ALA A 9 16.18 31.58 43.30
C ALA A 9 15.83 30.19 42.76
N ALA A 10 14.68 29.68 43.20
CA ALA A 10 14.03 28.49 42.67
C ALA A 10 13.36 28.83 41.33
N ILE A 11 13.54 27.98 40.32
CA ILE A 11 12.71 28.01 39.11
C ILE A 11 12.10 26.62 38.95
N LEU A 12 10.83 26.53 39.31
CA LEU A 12 9.88 25.52 38.83
C LEU A 12 9.49 25.90 37.41
N LEU A 13 9.66 25.00 36.45
CA LEU A 13 8.94 25.05 35.18
C LEU A 13 8.26 23.71 34.90
N TRP A 14 6.95 23.78 35.04
CA TRP A 14 5.91 22.88 34.59
C TRP A 14 5.87 22.94 33.06
N ASN A 15 5.92 21.80 32.37
CA ASN A 15 5.39 21.70 31.02
C ASN A 15 4.25 20.68 31.02
N ALA A 16 3.03 21.20 31.00
CA ALA A 16 1.86 20.47 30.57
C ALA A 16 1.77 20.64 29.05
N GLY A 17 1.72 19.53 28.33
CA GLY A 17 1.50 19.50 26.89
C GLY A 17 0.86 18.18 26.49
N CYS A 18 -0.48 18.15 26.48
CA CYS A 18 -1.27 17.08 25.86
C CYS A 18 -0.99 17.05 24.36
N GLN A 19 -0.70 15.88 23.79
CA GLN A 19 -1.19 15.51 22.45
C GLN A 19 -1.50 14.01 22.42
N ASN A 20 -2.81 13.69 22.39
CA ASN A 20 -3.30 12.45 21.82
C ASN A 20 -3.00 12.51 20.31
N ALA A 21 -2.07 11.68 19.82
CA ALA A 21 -1.94 11.43 18.40
C ALA A 21 -2.83 10.22 18.03
N PRO A 22 -3.62 10.31 16.94
CA PRO A 22 -4.48 9.23 16.50
C PRO A 22 -3.67 8.03 15.97
N LYS A 23 -4.27 6.85 16.12
CA LYS A 23 -3.82 5.56 15.60
C LYS A 23 -3.50 5.69 14.11
N THR A 24 -2.23 5.58 13.75
CA THR A 24 -1.76 5.50 12.37
C THR A 24 -2.46 4.31 11.70
N ALA A 25 -3.23 4.57 10.65
CA ALA A 25 -3.54 3.55 9.67
C ALA A 25 -2.21 3.21 8.98
N ASP A 26 -1.86 1.93 8.91
CA ASP A 26 -0.66 1.45 8.24
C ASP A 26 -0.79 1.69 6.72
N THR A 27 -0.39 2.88 6.27
CA THR A 27 -0.04 3.12 4.87
C THR A 27 1.42 2.70 4.70
N GLN A 28 1.63 1.46 4.26
CA GLN A 28 2.96 0.99 3.85
C GLN A 28 3.15 1.28 2.36
N ALA A 29 3.91 2.32 2.02
CA ALA A 29 4.37 2.58 0.66
C ALA A 29 5.87 2.21 0.56
N PRO A 30 6.27 1.24 -0.28
CA PRO A 30 7.68 1.01 -0.59
C PRO A 30 8.25 2.12 -1.50
N GLU A 31 9.55 2.36 -1.40
CA GLU A 31 10.28 3.42 -2.14
C GLU A 31 10.10 3.29 -3.67
N SER A 32 9.41 4.26 -4.26
CA SER A 32 9.16 4.34 -5.70
C SER A 32 10.44 4.62 -6.47
N VAL A 33 10.84 3.71 -7.35
CA VAL A 33 11.76 4.06 -8.44
C VAL A 33 10.90 4.76 -9.50
N ALA A 34 11.09 6.08 -9.67
CA ALA A 34 10.36 6.96 -10.60
C ALA A 34 8.99 7.54 -10.15
N GLY A 35 8.64 7.51 -8.86
CA GLY A 35 7.37 8.08 -8.40
C GLY A 35 6.13 7.26 -8.79
N ILE A 36 6.33 6.05 -9.33
CA ILE A 36 5.29 5.07 -9.68
C ILE A 36 5.10 4.12 -8.50
N SER A 37 3.85 3.85 -8.11
CA SER A 37 3.51 2.85 -7.07
C SER A 37 2.07 2.35 -7.25
N LEU A 38 1.78 1.16 -6.72
CA LEU A 38 0.40 0.71 -6.56
C LEU A 38 -0.06 1.05 -5.15
N LEU A 39 -1.12 1.86 -5.06
CA LEU A 39 -1.74 2.24 -3.80
C LEU A 39 -3.10 1.58 -3.72
N TYR A 40 -3.59 1.37 -2.50
CA TYR A 40 -4.92 0.82 -2.30
C TYR A 40 -5.55 1.28 -1.00
N GLU A 41 -6.87 1.38 -1.01
CA GLU A 41 -7.70 1.65 0.16
C GLU A 41 -8.63 0.47 0.39
N ASN A 42 -8.48 -0.20 1.53
CA ASN A 42 -9.38 -1.27 1.95
C ASN A 42 -10.57 -0.67 2.68
N LEU A 43 -11.76 -0.73 2.07
CA LEU A 43 -12.99 -0.08 2.53
C LEU A 43 -13.76 -0.90 3.58
N GLY A 44 -13.29 -2.10 3.90
CA GLY A 44 -13.99 -3.07 4.75
C GLY A 44 -14.95 -3.94 3.94
N GLU A 45 -15.96 -4.50 4.61
CA GLU A 45 -16.94 -5.39 4.00
C GLU A 45 -18.26 -4.66 3.67
N ASP A 46 -18.95 -5.10 2.62
CA ASP A 46 -20.30 -4.65 2.29
C ASP A 46 -21.40 -5.39 3.08
N THR A 47 -22.68 -5.16 2.75
CA THR A 47 -23.80 -5.78 3.48
C THR A 47 -23.92 -7.29 3.26
N LEU A 48 -23.15 -7.86 2.32
CA LEU A 48 -23.07 -9.29 2.02
C LEU A 48 -21.76 -9.89 2.53
N SER A 49 -21.00 -9.17 3.37
CA SER A 49 -19.68 -9.57 3.86
C SER A 49 -18.64 -9.78 2.75
N ILE A 50 -18.80 -9.07 1.63
CA ILE A 50 -17.80 -9.06 0.55
C ILE A 50 -16.81 -7.92 0.84
N PRO A 51 -15.51 -8.20 0.96
CA PRO A 51 -14.51 -7.16 1.14
C PRO A 51 -14.46 -6.26 -0.10
N ARG A 52 -14.26 -4.97 0.12
CA ARG A 52 -14.17 -3.96 -0.93
C ARG A 52 -12.85 -3.22 -0.80
N SER A 53 -12.18 -3.01 -1.93
CA SER A 53 -10.98 -2.19 -2.00
C SER A 53 -10.98 -1.30 -3.24
N VAL A 54 -10.33 -0.16 -3.18
CA VAL A 54 -10.03 0.67 -4.36
C VAL A 54 -8.56 0.52 -4.69
N LEU A 55 -8.25 0.16 -5.94
CA LEU A 55 -6.89 0.16 -6.47
C LEU A 55 -6.61 1.53 -7.08
N LEU A 56 -5.43 2.08 -6.80
CA LEU A 56 -4.96 3.34 -7.35
C LEU A 56 -3.56 3.20 -7.93
N LEU A 57 -3.30 3.93 -9.02
CA LEU A 57 -1.97 4.14 -9.57
C LEU A 57 -1.41 5.47 -9.05
N GLY A 58 -0.34 5.40 -8.26
CA GLY A 58 0.41 6.57 -7.84
C GLY A 58 1.43 6.95 -8.91
N GLU A 59 1.39 8.19 -9.38
CA GLU A 59 2.35 8.75 -10.36
C GLU A 59 2.67 10.21 -10.03
N ASN A 60 3.95 10.60 -10.03
CA ASN A 60 4.41 12.00 -9.91
C ASN A 60 3.80 12.77 -8.72
N GLY A 61 3.53 12.08 -7.61
CA GLY A 61 2.96 12.67 -6.39
C GLY A 61 1.43 12.80 -6.38
N GLY A 62 0.73 12.34 -7.43
CA GLY A 62 -0.73 12.16 -7.46
C GLY A 62 -1.12 10.68 -7.48
N ALA A 63 -2.42 10.40 -7.37
CA ALA A 63 -2.97 9.06 -7.50
C ALA A 63 -4.26 9.08 -8.34
N THR A 64 -4.41 8.09 -9.22
CA THR A 64 -5.60 7.89 -10.06
C THR A 64 -6.25 6.55 -9.69
N ALA A 65 -7.55 6.55 -9.41
CA ALA A 65 -8.29 5.31 -9.18
C ALA A 65 -8.33 4.47 -10.46
N LEU A 66 -8.04 3.18 -10.32
CA LEU A 66 -7.99 2.22 -11.43
C LEU A 66 -9.21 1.30 -11.44
N ASP A 67 -9.60 0.76 -10.27
CA ASP A 67 -10.69 -0.21 -10.15
C ASP A 67 -11.21 -0.27 -8.70
N THR A 68 -12.42 -0.81 -8.52
CA THR A 68 -12.97 -1.19 -7.21
C THR A 68 -13.21 -2.69 -7.16
N LEU A 69 -12.50 -3.38 -6.28
CA LEU A 69 -12.41 -4.83 -6.25
C LEU A 69 -13.23 -5.45 -5.11
N SER A 70 -13.52 -6.74 -5.26
CA SER A 70 -14.20 -7.58 -4.25
C SER A 70 -13.21 -8.40 -3.40
N VAL A 71 -12.04 -7.83 -3.10
CA VAL A 71 -10.99 -8.44 -2.28
C VAL A 71 -10.44 -7.41 -1.30
N THR A 72 -9.79 -7.87 -0.23
CA THR A 72 -8.89 -7.02 0.55
C THR A 72 -7.52 -7.08 -0.10
N LEU A 73 -6.95 -5.93 -0.46
CA LEU A 73 -5.63 -5.87 -1.06
C LEU A 73 -4.53 -5.81 0.01
N GLU A 74 -3.48 -6.57 -0.24
CA GLU A 74 -2.24 -6.55 0.53
C GLU A 74 -1.05 -6.40 -0.41
N LYS A 75 0.04 -5.84 0.11
CA LYS A 75 1.29 -5.72 -0.63
C LYS A 75 1.88 -7.10 -0.88
N ILE A 76 2.34 -7.32 -2.11
CA ILE A 76 3.11 -8.52 -2.46
C ILE A 76 4.58 -8.14 -2.36
N GLU A 77 5.31 -8.83 -1.47
CA GLU A 77 6.74 -8.63 -1.30
C GLU A 77 7.53 -9.19 -2.50
N LYS A 78 8.66 -8.55 -2.83
CA LYS A 78 9.45 -8.89 -4.03
C LYS A 78 9.94 -10.33 -4.05
N GLU A 79 10.18 -10.92 -2.89
CA GLU A 79 10.59 -12.31 -2.74
C GLU A 79 9.57 -13.29 -3.33
N ARG A 80 8.29 -12.89 -3.38
CA ARG A 80 7.19 -13.70 -3.92
C ARG A 80 6.98 -13.53 -5.42
N TYR A 81 7.62 -12.56 -6.06
CA TYR A 81 7.31 -12.19 -7.45
C TYR A 81 7.51 -13.37 -8.41
N ALA A 82 8.66 -14.05 -8.30
CA ALA A 82 8.98 -15.18 -9.17
C ALA A 82 7.97 -16.33 -9.05
N GLU A 83 7.50 -16.62 -7.84
CA GLU A 83 6.50 -17.66 -7.56
C GLU A 83 5.13 -17.31 -8.16
N MET A 84 4.82 -16.01 -8.24
CA MET A 84 3.55 -15.51 -8.77
C MET A 84 3.60 -15.15 -10.26
N GLY A 85 4.73 -15.40 -10.94
CA GLY A 85 4.94 -15.01 -12.34
C GLY A 85 5.03 -13.49 -12.56
N ILE A 86 5.25 -12.71 -11.50
CA ILE A 86 5.47 -11.27 -11.57
C ILE A 86 6.94 -11.04 -11.98
N PRO A 87 7.22 -10.18 -12.97
CA PRO A 87 8.58 -9.97 -13.43
C PRO A 87 9.42 -9.24 -12.38
N ALA A 88 10.72 -9.57 -12.30
CA ALA A 88 11.63 -9.01 -11.29
C ALA A 88 11.84 -7.49 -11.40
N ASP A 89 11.53 -6.91 -12.56
CA ASP A 89 11.57 -5.47 -12.82
C ASP A 89 10.24 -4.75 -12.50
N ALA A 90 9.24 -5.46 -11.97
CA ALA A 90 8.06 -4.83 -11.40
C ALA A 90 8.46 -3.86 -10.28
N ILE A 91 7.86 -2.68 -10.33
CA ILE A 91 8.10 -1.59 -9.39
C ILE A 91 7.38 -1.89 -8.09
N ASP A 92 6.13 -2.30 -8.19
CA ASP A 92 5.25 -2.58 -7.07
C ASP A 92 4.21 -3.64 -7.44
N ALA A 93 3.66 -4.32 -6.45
CA ALA A 93 2.64 -5.33 -6.62
C ALA A 93 1.74 -5.47 -5.39
N CYS A 94 0.46 -5.71 -5.61
CA CYS A 94 -0.53 -5.97 -4.57
C CYS A 94 -1.54 -7.00 -5.04
N GLY A 95 -2.27 -7.60 -4.12
CA GLY A 95 -3.34 -8.53 -4.47
C GLY A 95 -4.08 -9.05 -3.26
N GLY A 96 -5.14 -9.79 -3.52
CA GLY A 96 -6.03 -10.32 -2.50
C GLY A 96 -6.71 -11.59 -2.95
N TRP A 97 -7.23 -12.35 -1.98
CA TRP A 97 -7.99 -13.56 -2.21
C TRP A 97 -9.29 -13.49 -1.41
N PHE A 98 -10.41 -13.82 -2.05
CA PHE A 98 -11.70 -13.91 -1.40
C PHE A 98 -12.60 -14.93 -2.10
N ALA A 99 -13.30 -15.73 -1.29
CA ALA A 99 -14.34 -16.66 -1.75
C ALA A 99 -13.95 -17.54 -2.97
N GLY A 100 -12.71 -18.02 -3.00
CA GLY A 100 -12.21 -18.94 -4.03
C GLY A 100 -11.67 -18.27 -5.30
N GLY A 101 -11.56 -16.94 -5.31
CA GLY A 101 -10.91 -16.18 -6.37
C GLY A 101 -9.95 -15.13 -5.82
N GLY A 102 -8.96 -14.77 -6.61
CA GLY A 102 -8.01 -13.72 -6.26
C GLY A 102 -7.75 -12.78 -7.42
N ASP A 103 -7.56 -11.51 -7.06
CA ASP A 103 -7.18 -10.43 -7.95
C ASP A 103 -5.82 -9.90 -7.55
N TYR A 104 -4.90 -9.85 -8.50
CA TYR A 104 -3.51 -9.51 -8.29
C TYR A 104 -3.07 -8.48 -9.32
N PHE A 105 -2.18 -7.58 -8.92
CA PHE A 105 -1.71 -6.48 -9.74
C PHE A 105 -0.22 -6.29 -9.56
N TYR A 106 0.44 -5.92 -10.66
CA TYR A 106 1.78 -5.34 -10.60
C TYR A 106 1.89 -4.19 -11.59
N VAL A 107 2.84 -3.29 -11.34
CA VAL A 107 3.16 -2.19 -12.24
C VAL A 107 4.62 -2.26 -12.68
N VAL A 108 4.86 -2.06 -13.96
CA VAL A 108 6.20 -1.93 -14.56
C VAL A 108 6.32 -0.57 -15.24
N ASN A 109 7.55 -0.09 -15.41
CA ASN A 109 7.82 1.05 -16.29
C ASN A 109 8.22 0.54 -17.68
N ARG A 110 7.40 0.86 -18.69
CA ARG A 110 7.68 0.59 -20.11
C ARG A 110 7.89 1.90 -20.83
N ASN A 111 9.13 2.16 -21.23
CA ASN A 111 9.52 3.35 -22.00
C ASN A 111 9.07 4.68 -21.36
N GLY A 112 9.14 4.78 -20.03
CA GLY A 112 8.75 5.96 -19.27
C GLY A 112 7.28 6.02 -18.87
N ASN A 113 6.47 5.02 -19.21
CA ASN A 113 5.05 4.95 -18.85
C ASN A 113 4.81 3.85 -17.82
N ALA A 114 3.99 4.13 -16.82
CA ALA A 114 3.46 3.09 -15.94
C ALA A 114 2.51 2.18 -16.72
N VAL A 115 2.76 0.87 -16.68
CA VAL A 115 1.89 -0.14 -17.27
C VAL A 115 1.51 -1.12 -16.18
N VAL A 116 0.21 -1.21 -15.92
CA VAL A 116 -0.37 -2.09 -14.90
C VAL A 116 -0.79 -3.39 -15.54
N TYR A 117 -0.55 -4.48 -14.85
CA TYR A 117 -1.02 -5.81 -15.22
C TYR A 117 -1.97 -6.31 -14.14
N ARG A 118 -3.04 -6.97 -14.55
CA ARG A 118 -3.95 -7.71 -13.67
C ARG A 118 -3.76 -9.20 -13.91
N GLY A 119 -3.67 -9.94 -12.83
CA GLY A 119 -3.68 -11.39 -12.81
C GLY A 119 -4.86 -11.85 -11.98
N TYR A 120 -5.46 -12.97 -12.37
CA TYR A 120 -6.42 -13.67 -11.53
C TYR A 120 -5.96 -15.09 -11.24
N LEU A 121 -6.52 -15.65 -10.18
CA LEU A 121 -6.38 -17.05 -9.79
C LEU A 121 -7.73 -17.49 -9.20
N GLU A 122 -8.22 -18.68 -9.55
CA GLU A 122 -9.49 -19.23 -9.09
C GLU A 122 -9.33 -20.68 -8.62
N GLU A 123 -10.11 -21.12 -7.62
CA GLU A 123 -10.04 -22.52 -7.13
C GLU A 123 -10.45 -23.54 -8.19
N GLU A 124 -11.38 -23.16 -9.08
CA GLU A 124 -11.94 -24.04 -10.11
C GLU A 124 -11.14 -24.02 -11.42
N GLN A 125 -10.03 -23.27 -11.48
CA GLN A 125 -9.23 -23.19 -12.70
C GLN A 125 -8.58 -24.53 -13.04
N THR A 126 -8.42 -24.79 -14.35
CA THR A 126 -7.91 -26.09 -14.86
C THR A 126 -6.45 -26.04 -15.29
N ASP A 127 -5.88 -24.85 -15.39
CA ASP A 127 -4.50 -24.57 -15.72
C ASP A 127 -3.75 -23.94 -14.55
N GLU A 128 -2.42 -23.98 -14.58
CA GLU A 128 -1.58 -23.56 -13.46
C GLU A 128 -1.19 -22.08 -13.55
N GLY A 129 -1.12 -21.43 -12.38
CA GLY A 129 -0.52 -20.11 -12.24
C GLY A 129 -1.49 -18.95 -12.41
N TYR A 130 -0.93 -17.75 -12.35
CA TYR A 130 -1.65 -16.48 -12.42
C TYR A 130 -1.83 -16.05 -13.87
N HIS A 131 -3.05 -15.70 -14.25
CA HIS A 131 -3.39 -15.31 -15.62
C HIS A 131 -3.18 -13.82 -15.85
N TRP A 132 -1.94 -13.43 -16.11
CA TRP A 132 -1.55 -12.03 -16.30
C TRP A 132 -1.96 -11.46 -17.65
N ALA A 133 -2.59 -10.29 -17.64
CA ALA A 133 -2.86 -9.46 -18.81
C ALA A 133 -2.64 -7.98 -18.49
N GLU A 134 -2.34 -7.17 -19.51
CA GLU A 134 -2.27 -5.71 -19.37
C GLU A 134 -3.65 -5.18 -18.93
N PHE A 135 -3.68 -4.44 -17.83
CA PHE A 135 -4.90 -3.88 -17.28
C PHE A 135 -5.22 -2.55 -17.97
N LYS A 136 -6.48 -2.40 -18.40
CA LYS A 136 -7.00 -1.17 -18.98
C LYS A 136 -8.20 -0.74 -18.14
N PRO A 137 -8.11 0.38 -17.42
CA PRO A 137 -9.26 0.90 -16.68
C PRO A 137 -10.39 1.23 -17.67
N GLU A 138 -11.62 0.89 -17.29
CA GLU A 138 -12.83 1.16 -18.08
C GLU A 138 -13.29 2.62 -18.00
#